data_AF-A0A7C3V3K6-F1
#
_entry.id   AF-A0A7C3V3K6-F1
#
_cell.length_a   1.000
_cell.length_b   1.000
_cell.length_c   1.000
_cell.angle_alpha   90.00
_cell.angle_beta   90.00
_cell.angle_gamma   90.00
#
_symmetry.space_group_name_H-M   'P 1'
#
loop_
_entity.id
_entity.type
_entity.pdbx_description
1 polymer ?
#
loop_
_entity_poly.entity_id
_entity_poly.type
_entity_poly.pdbx_seq_one_letter_code
_entity_poly.pdbx_strand_id
1 'polypeptide(L)'
;MSEDLDFVDIKKKVDISRLARDLEQHFRKNTDLNLAATLQEFRVYLKFPILRELDLAEQHESDFLFLRIEIFEEFDFCSKYQIQIIPLMKFNRSILIKTFDFSTLMATKIRAIFHRKW
;
A
#
# COMPACT_ATOMS: atom_id res chain seq x y z
N MET A 1 -4.72 -12.86 -3.46
CA MET A 1 -4.83 -11.39 -3.24
C MET A 1 -3.43 -10.84 -3.00
N SER A 2 -3.18 -9.57 -3.30
CA SER A 2 -1.95 -8.89 -2.90
C SER A 2 -2.27 -8.06 -1.66
N GLU A 3 -1.52 -8.25 -0.58
CA GLU A 3 -1.68 -7.54 0.71
C GLU A 3 -0.85 -6.24 0.77
N ASP A 4 -0.18 -5.91 -0.34
CA ASP A 4 0.71 -4.77 -0.48
C ASP A 4 0.12 -3.70 -1.40
N LEU A 5 0.31 -2.43 -1.03
CA LEU A 5 0.07 -1.26 -1.86
C LEU A 5 1.37 -0.50 -2.09
N ASP A 6 1.88 -0.56 -3.32
CA ASP A 6 3.12 0.11 -3.71
C ASP A 6 2.84 1.45 -4.40
N PHE A 7 3.48 2.52 -3.94
CA PHE A 7 3.41 3.85 -4.52
C PHE A 7 4.80 4.40 -4.83
N VAL A 8 4.87 5.27 -5.84
CA VAL A 8 6.09 6.01 -6.17
C VAL A 8 5.86 7.50 -5.95
N ASP A 9 6.65 8.09 -5.06
CA ASP A 9 6.64 9.54 -4.83
C ASP A 9 7.61 10.26 -5.77
N ILE A 10 7.15 10.47 -7.00
CA ILE A 10 7.89 11.17 -8.06
C ILE A 10 8.32 12.58 -7.61
N LYS A 11 7.57 13.22 -6.71
CA LYS A 11 7.82 14.61 -6.28
C LYS A 11 8.63 14.71 -5.00
N LYS A 12 8.86 13.60 -4.28
CA LYS A 12 9.55 13.54 -2.99
C LYS A 12 8.94 14.52 -1.96
N LYS A 13 7.62 14.46 -1.80
CA LYS A 13 6.82 15.33 -0.93
C LYS A 13 6.02 14.58 0.13
N VAL A 14 5.98 13.25 0.08
CA VAL A 14 5.21 12.45 1.01
C VAL A 14 5.97 12.30 2.31
N ASP A 15 5.38 12.83 3.39
CA ASP A 15 5.82 12.53 4.74
C ASP A 15 5.12 11.25 5.22
N ILE A 16 5.89 10.15 5.31
CA ILE A 16 5.40 8.82 5.67
C ILE A 16 4.86 8.81 7.11
N SER A 17 5.47 9.57 8.02
CA SER A 17 5.03 9.65 9.41
C SER A 17 3.68 10.34 9.52
N ARG A 18 3.51 11.43 8.77
CA ARG A 18 2.22 12.11 8.65
C ARG A 18 1.18 11.19 8.01
N LEU A 19 1.53 10.48 6.93
CA LEU A 19 0.61 9.55 6.27
C LEU A 19 0.10 8.47 7.23
N ALA A 20 0.97 7.84 8.03
CA ALA A 20 0.56 6.81 8.98
C ALA A 20 -0.47 7.35 9.99
N ARG A 21 -0.21 8.53 10.55
CA ARG A 21 -1.14 9.19 11.48
C ARG A 21 -2.48 9.54 10.81
N ASP A 22 -2.41 10.10 9.60
CA ASP A 22 -3.60 10.55 8.88
C ASP A 22 -4.47 9.32 8.49
N LEU A 23 -3.86 8.18 8.12
CA LEU A 23 -4.54 6.92 7.85
C LEU A 23 -5.20 6.36 9.12
N GLU A 24 -4.47 6.24 10.22
CA GLU A 24 -5.02 5.75 11.50
C GLU A 24 -6.22 6.61 11.95
N GLN A 25 -6.07 7.94 11.87
CA GLN A 25 -7.16 8.87 12.20
C GLN A 25 -8.35 8.73 11.25
N HIS A 26 -8.11 8.53 9.95
CA HIS A 26 -9.18 8.37 8.96
C HIS A 26 -10.04 7.14 9.27
N PHE A 27 -9.42 5.98 9.49
CA PHE A 27 -10.16 4.75 9.79
C PHE A 27 -10.92 4.86 11.11
N ARG A 28 -10.28 5.36 12.18
CA ARG A 28 -10.97 5.54 13.48
C ARG A 28 -12.16 6.50 13.43
N LYS A 29 -12.14 7.52 12.57
CA LYS A 29 -13.21 8.54 12.49
C LYS A 29 -14.32 8.19 11.52
N ASN A 30 -13.99 7.53 10.42
CA ASN A 30 -14.91 7.37 9.29
C ASN A 30 -15.36 5.92 9.08
N THR A 31 -14.85 4.98 9.88
CA THR A 31 -15.19 3.57 9.83
C THR A 31 -15.32 2.99 11.23
N ASP A 32 -15.87 1.80 11.32
CA ASP A 32 -15.90 0.93 12.50
C ASP A 32 -14.58 0.17 12.73
N LEU A 33 -13.61 0.32 11.82
CA LEU A 33 -12.31 -0.35 11.90
C LEU A 33 -11.36 0.39 12.84
N ASN A 34 -11.02 -0.24 13.96
CA ASN A 34 -10.00 0.24 14.87
C ASN A 34 -8.65 -0.43 14.58
N LEU A 35 -7.86 0.20 13.70
CA LEU A 35 -6.53 -0.27 13.32
C LEU A 35 -5.42 0.50 14.05
N ALA A 36 -4.23 -0.11 14.07
CA ALA A 36 -2.99 0.58 14.44
C ALA A 36 -2.11 0.77 13.19
N ALA A 37 -1.58 1.99 13.00
CA ALA A 37 -0.61 2.28 11.96
C ALA A 37 0.80 2.33 12.56
N THR A 38 1.72 1.49 12.06
CA THR A 38 3.12 1.46 12.52
C THR A 38 4.07 1.75 11.38
N LEU A 39 5.08 2.58 11.65
CA LEU A 39 6.13 2.92 10.70
C LEU A 39 7.24 1.87 10.74
N GLN A 40 7.74 1.49 9.57
CA GLN A 40 8.96 0.71 9.41
C GLN A 40 9.72 1.24 8.19
N GLU A 41 10.79 2.01 8.44
CA GLU A 41 11.57 2.67 7.39
C GLU A 41 10.69 3.48 6.41
N PHE A 42 10.59 3.05 5.15
CA PHE A 42 9.82 3.68 4.08
C PHE A 42 8.41 3.09 3.91
N ARG A 43 7.91 2.38 4.92
CA ARG A 43 6.66 1.62 4.87
C ARG A 43 5.75 1.96 6.05
N VAL A 44 4.45 1.91 5.79
CA VAL A 44 3.39 1.95 6.79
C VAL A 44 2.73 0.58 6.85
N TYR A 45 2.67 -0.02 8.03
CA TYR A 45 1.83 -1.19 8.28
C TYR A 45 0.54 -0.75 8.94
N LEU A 46 -0.57 -1.10 8.32
CA LEU A 46 -1.89 -1.01 8.94
C LEU A 46 -2.25 -2.39 9.48
N LYS A 47 -2.44 -2.48 10.80
CA LYS A 47 -2.76 -3.72 11.51
C LYS A 47 -4.24 -3.73 11.86
N PHE A 48 -5.03 -4.54 11.15
CA PHE A 48 -6.47 -4.67 11.35
C PHE A 48 -6.77 -5.90 12.21
N PRO A 49 -7.24 -5.75 13.45
CA PRO A 49 -7.64 -6.88 14.31
C PRO A 49 -9.03 -7.39 13.89
N ILE A 50 -9.11 -8.13 12.79
CA ILE A 50 -10.39 -8.51 12.15
C ILE A 50 -10.43 -9.98 11.70
N LEU A 51 -9.31 -10.72 11.75
CA LEU A 51 -9.28 -12.06 11.18
C LEU A 51 -10.20 -13.04 11.90
N ARG A 52 -10.33 -12.93 13.23
CA ARG A 52 -11.25 -13.76 14.01
C ARG A 52 -12.71 -13.42 13.72
N GLU A 53 -13.03 -12.15 13.51
CA GLU A 53 -14.39 -11.72 13.13
C GLU A 53 -14.79 -12.26 11.75
N LEU A 54 -13.81 -12.46 10.87
CA LEU A 54 -14.01 -13.03 9.54
C LEU A 54 -13.95 -14.57 9.51
N ASP A 55 -13.82 -15.23 10.66
CA ASP A 55 -13.59 -16.68 10.78
C ASP A 55 -12.36 -17.17 9.98
N LEU A 56 -11.33 -16.32 9.89
CA LEU A 56 -10.07 -16.59 9.17
C LEU A 56 -8.87 -16.88 10.10
N ALA A 57 -9.05 -16.78 11.42
CA ALA A 57 -8.02 -17.08 12.41
C ALA A 57 -8.62 -17.71 13.67
N GLU A 58 -7.94 -18.69 14.23
CA GLU A 58 -8.30 -19.31 15.51
C GLU A 58 -7.82 -18.48 16.72
N GLN A 59 -8.28 -18.84 17.92
CA GLN A 59 -7.94 -18.13 19.16
C GLN A 59 -6.43 -18.10 19.46
N HIS A 60 -5.71 -19.13 19.02
CA HIS A 60 -4.27 -19.25 19.21
C HIS A 60 -3.45 -18.58 18.09
N GLU A 61 -4.10 -18.11 17.03
CA GLU A 61 -3.50 -17.43 15.90
C GLU A 61 -3.57 -15.89 16.05
N SER A 62 -2.79 -15.19 15.23
CA SER A 62 -2.81 -13.73 15.14
C SER A 62 -4.15 -13.25 14.58
N ASP A 63 -4.76 -12.28 15.25
CA ASP A 63 -6.00 -11.63 14.79
C ASP A 63 -5.76 -10.53 13.74
N PHE A 64 -4.49 -10.17 13.52
CA PHE A 64 -4.12 -9.05 12.67
C PHE A 64 -4.04 -9.45 11.19
N LEU A 65 -4.87 -8.83 10.36
CA LEU A 65 -4.64 -8.66 8.94
C LEU A 65 -3.68 -7.48 8.74
N PHE A 66 -2.56 -7.74 8.07
CA PHE A 66 -1.55 -6.72 7.77
C PHE A 66 -1.74 -6.19 6.35
N LEU A 67 -1.93 -4.87 6.22
CA LEU A 67 -1.85 -4.17 4.94
C LEU A 67 -0.60 -3.32 4.94
N ARG A 68 0.30 -3.58 4.00
CA ARG A 68 1.57 -2.86 3.89
C ARG A 68 1.47 -1.82 2.79
N ILE A 69 1.83 -0.59 3.13
CA ILE A 69 1.87 0.53 2.21
C ILE A 69 3.33 0.93 2.06
N GLU A 70 3.87 0.77 0.87
CA GLU A 70 5.26 1.10 0.55
C GLU A 70 5.31 2.35 -0.32
N ILE A 71 6.18 3.30 0.02
CA ILE A 71 6.36 4.53 -0.75
C ILE A 71 7.82 4.65 -1.15
N PHE A 72 8.07 4.56 -2.46
CA PHE A 72 9.40 4.64 -3.04
C PHE A 72 9.68 6.06 -3.52
N GLU A 73 10.74 6.68 -3.01
CA GLU A 73 11.21 7.99 -3.48
C GLU A 73 12.13 7.88 -4.72
N GLU A 74 12.74 6.72 -4.93
CA GLU A 74 13.71 6.48 -5.99
C GLU A 74 13.09 5.72 -7.17
N PHE A 75 12.99 6.41 -8.31
CA PHE A 75 12.45 5.86 -9.56
C PHE A 75 13.22 6.32 -10.81
N ASP A 76 14.48 6.67 -10.61
CA ASP A 76 15.38 7.18 -11.65
C ASP A 76 15.79 6.12 -12.70
N PHE A 77 15.78 4.84 -12.35
CA PHE A 77 16.14 3.75 -13.26
C PHE A 77 15.24 3.65 -14.51
N CYS A 78 13.99 4.12 -14.43
CA CYS A 78 12.99 4.00 -15.50
C CYS A 78 12.62 5.39 -16.01
N SER A 79 13.56 6.13 -16.60
CA SER A 79 13.36 7.51 -17.04
C SER A 79 12.26 7.71 -18.10
N LYS A 80 11.88 6.64 -18.83
CA LYS A 80 10.82 6.65 -19.87
C LYS A 80 9.52 5.98 -19.42
N TYR A 81 9.23 6.00 -18.13
CA TYR A 81 7.99 5.43 -17.62
C TYR A 81 6.76 6.06 -18.26
N GLN A 82 5.70 5.27 -18.40
CA GLN A 82 4.40 5.75 -18.86
C GLN A 82 3.37 5.62 -17.75
N ILE A 83 2.47 6.59 -17.70
CA ILE A 83 1.36 6.63 -16.75
C ILE A 83 0.06 6.50 -17.53
N GLN A 84 -0.86 5.71 -17.00
CA GLN A 84 -2.24 5.61 -17.44
C GLN A 84 -3.19 5.94 -16.28
N ILE A 85 -4.40 6.37 -16.62
CA ILE A 85 -5.48 6.60 -15.65
C ILE A 85 -6.55 5.56 -15.93
N ILE A 86 -6.84 4.73 -14.93
CA ILE A 86 -7.84 3.67 -15.02
C ILE A 86 -9.00 4.01 -14.10
N PRO A 87 -10.24 4.11 -14.62
CA PRO A 87 -11.42 4.23 -13.78
C PRO A 87 -11.72 2.89 -13.11
N LEU A 88 -11.89 2.89 -11.80
CA LEU A 88 -12.32 1.74 -11.02
C LEU A 88 -13.67 2.04 -10.36
N MET A 89 -14.68 1.25 -10.72
CA MET A 89 -16.00 1.30 -10.10
C MET A 89 -16.20 0.02 -9.28
N LYS A 90 -16.07 0.11 -7.97
CA LYS A 90 -16.22 -1.05 -7.06
C LYS A 90 -16.77 -0.60 -5.71
N PHE A 91 -17.56 -1.45 -5.07
CA PHE A 91 -18.16 -1.18 -3.76
C PHE A 91 -18.96 0.14 -3.70
N ASN A 92 -19.70 0.43 -4.77
CA ASN A 92 -20.46 1.67 -4.95
C ASN A 92 -19.60 2.95 -4.85
N ARG A 93 -18.30 2.84 -5.15
CA ARG A 93 -17.36 3.95 -5.22
C ARG A 93 -16.75 4.01 -6.62
N SER A 94 -16.54 5.22 -7.12
CA SER A 94 -15.82 5.50 -8.35
C SER A 94 -14.50 6.19 -7.99
N ILE A 95 -13.38 5.61 -8.43
CA ILE A 95 -12.03 6.12 -8.17
C ILE A 95 -11.28 6.14 -9.48
N LEU A 96 -10.54 7.22 -9.75
CA LEU A 96 -9.58 7.29 -10.84
C LEU A 96 -8.20 6.92 -10.31
N ILE A 97 -7.65 5.80 -10.77
CA ILE A 97 -6.35 5.31 -10.36
C ILE A 97 -5.31 5.77 -11.38
N LYS A 98 -4.37 6.59 -10.93
CA LYS A 98 -3.16 6.93 -11.70
C LYS A 98 -2.11 5.88 -11.43
N THR A 99 -1.78 5.07 -12.44
CA THR A 99 -0.84 3.95 -12.33
C THR A 99 0.12 3.91 -13.50
N PHE A 100 1.20 3.16 -13.38
CA PHE A 100 2.10 2.91 -14.49
C PHE A 100 1.44 2.02 -15.55
N ASP A 101 1.92 2.14 -16.80
CA ASP A 101 1.56 1.19 -17.85
C ASP A 101 2.16 -0.20 -17.54
N PHE A 102 1.66 -1.23 -18.21
CA PHE A 102 2.07 -2.60 -17.95
C PHE A 102 3.58 -2.81 -18.14
N SER A 103 4.18 -2.16 -19.14
CA SER A 103 5.61 -2.30 -19.43
C SER A 103 6.46 -1.71 -18.31
N THR A 104 6.11 -0.53 -17.83
CA THR A 104 6.78 0.08 -16.67
C THR A 104 6.60 -0.76 -15.41
N LEU A 105 5.38 -1.27 -15.14
CA LEU A 105 5.14 -2.18 -13.99
C LEU A 105 5.97 -3.46 -14.07
N MET A 106 6.18 -4.01 -15.27
CA MET A 106 7.05 -5.17 -15.43
C MET A 106 8.52 -4.81 -15.21
N ALA A 107 8.96 -3.64 -15.69
CA ALA A 107 10.33 -3.16 -15.47
C ALA A 107 10.66 -3.00 -13.97
N THR A 108 9.71 -2.54 -13.14
CA THR A 108 9.90 -2.47 -11.68
C THR A 108 10.09 -3.85 -11.05
N LYS A 109 9.30 -4.85 -11.47
CA LYS A 109 9.43 -6.23 -10.99
C LYS A 109 10.75 -6.86 -11.41
N ILE A 110 11.18 -6.66 -12.66
CA ILE A 110 12.47 -7.14 -13.17
C ILE A 110 13.63 -6.53 -12.36
N ARG A 111 13.60 -5.21 -12.10
CA ARG A 111 14.60 -4.54 -11.26
C ARG A 111 14.65 -5.15 -9.85
N ALA A 112 13.49 -5.39 -9.22
CA ALA A 112 13.43 -5.98 -7.89
C ALA A 112 14.11 -7.35 -7.83
N ILE A 113 13.98 -8.17 -8.87
CA ILE A 113 14.66 -9.48 -8.97
C ILE A 113 16.19 -9.29 -9.04
N PHE A 114 16.68 -8.42 -9.94
CA PHE A 114 18.12 -8.23 -10.14
C PHE A 114 18.84 -7.64 -8.92
N HIS A 115 18.13 -6.85 -8.11
CA HIS A 115 18.72 -6.17 -6.95
C HIS A 115 18.35 -6.80 -5.61
N ARG A 116 17.68 -7.95 -5.60
CA ARG A 116 17.36 -8.68 -4.37
C ARG A 116 18.65 -9.17 -3.72
N LYS A 117 18.99 -8.64 -2.54
CA LYS A 117 20.04 -9.18 -1.69
C LYS A 117 19.44 -10.30 -0.82
N TRP A 118 20.14 -11.43 -0.77
CA TRP A 118 19.82 -12.58 0.10
C TRP A 118 20.59 -12.46 1.41
#